data_AF-A0A5E5Q846-F1
#
_entry.id   AF-A0A5E5Q846-F1
#
_cell.length_a   1.000
_cell.length_b   1.000
_cell.length_c   1.000
_cell.angle_alpha   90.00
_cell.angle_beta   90.00
_cell.angle_gamma   90.00
#
_symmetry.space_group_name_H-M   'P 1'
#
loop_
_entity.id
_entity.type
_entity.pdbx_description
1 polymer ?
#
loop_
_entity_poly.entity_id
_entity_poly.type
_entity_poly.pdbx_seq_one_letter_code
_entity_poly.pdbx_strand_id
1 'polypeptide(L)'
;MKILFACCAYFFYTCTFASATVIDRNNIVFIYEANSEQPMSDIEIIKLTSEEVMDAKNEFVKQDLILKNKPIVKSELLKFNNKHNFIARLSSSLGNYDFNDNGFKLKVNNAIYLPFHYSYRVNFENSDDFNFLQLEPSKAEKLIQKIQKSRNIIIEFHGTLTKAEEYLYGDRFSDPINKGQLTTLLKNIKTIRLFINKAVIYSTSGEAIKVIYPKITYNDFIKSKNKKECLNGDNIFNIGSHTTVDEIKHSISCGADIHKRSKDWFGLTPLQWAKEFKNIPVIRFLNKELEKAK
;
A
#
# COMPACT_ATOMS: atom_id res chain seq x y z
N MET A 1 14.94 18.93 -58.26
CA MET A 1 13.93 18.21 -57.47
C MET A 1 14.65 17.57 -56.27
N LYS A 2 14.60 18.20 -55.08
CA LYS A 2 15.23 17.69 -53.86
C LYS A 2 14.15 16.98 -53.03
N ILE A 3 14.27 15.67 -52.87
CA ILE A 3 13.40 14.86 -52.03
C ILE A 3 13.95 14.92 -50.60
N LEU A 4 13.23 15.56 -49.69
CA LEU A 4 13.53 15.56 -48.26
C LEU A 4 12.96 14.27 -47.64
N PHE A 5 13.84 13.37 -47.18
CA PHE A 5 13.44 12.27 -46.30
C PHE A 5 13.35 12.80 -44.86
N ALA A 6 12.12 12.98 -44.38
CA ALA A 6 11.86 13.21 -42.96
C ALA A 6 11.90 11.87 -42.22
N CYS A 7 13.04 11.54 -41.62
CA CYS A 7 13.17 10.45 -40.66
C CYS A 7 12.41 10.80 -39.37
N CYS A 8 11.15 10.42 -39.28
CA CYS A 8 10.43 10.32 -38.01
C CYS A 8 10.97 9.12 -37.22
N ALA A 9 11.98 9.35 -36.39
CA ALA A 9 12.40 8.41 -35.37
C ALA A 9 11.32 8.33 -34.27
N TYR A 10 10.39 7.38 -34.42
CA TYR A 10 9.54 6.94 -33.32
C TYR A 10 10.40 6.15 -32.33
N PHE A 11 10.95 6.84 -31.33
CA PHE A 11 11.50 6.21 -30.14
C PHE A 11 10.35 5.60 -29.33
N PHE A 12 10.04 4.32 -29.57
CA PHE A 12 9.25 3.52 -28.65
C PHE A 12 10.14 3.21 -27.44
N TYR A 13 10.04 4.03 -26.39
CA TYR A 13 10.52 3.68 -25.06
C TYR A 13 9.59 2.61 -24.48
N THR A 14 9.70 1.36 -24.92
CA THR A 14 9.15 0.27 -24.13
C THR A 14 10.02 0.11 -22.89
N CYS A 15 9.67 0.83 -21.82
CA CYS A 15 10.14 0.48 -20.49
C CYS A 15 9.66 -0.95 -20.22
N THR A 16 10.52 -1.91 -20.50
CA THR A 16 10.35 -3.30 -20.11
C THR A 16 10.39 -3.30 -18.58
N PHE A 17 9.22 -3.16 -17.97
CA PHE A 17 9.08 -3.47 -16.55
C PHE A 17 9.58 -4.91 -16.39
N ALA A 18 10.70 -5.08 -15.70
CA ALA A 18 11.15 -6.38 -15.23
C ALA A 18 9.93 -7.11 -14.65
N SER A 19 9.74 -8.38 -15.04
CA SER A 19 8.52 -9.14 -14.78
C SER A 19 8.12 -9.03 -13.30
N ALA A 20 7.10 -8.22 -13.00
CA ALA A 20 6.63 -8.05 -11.63
C ALA A 20 5.85 -9.31 -11.23
N THR A 21 6.05 -9.78 -10.00
CA THR A 21 5.37 -10.99 -9.53
C THR A 21 4.06 -10.62 -8.85
N VAL A 22 2.95 -11.25 -9.27
CA VAL A 22 1.66 -11.10 -8.58
C VAL A 22 1.71 -11.82 -7.25
N ILE A 23 1.41 -11.12 -6.16
CA ILE A 23 1.29 -11.71 -4.83
C ILE A 23 -0.05 -12.44 -4.74
N ASP A 24 -0.01 -13.71 -4.37
CA ASP A 24 -1.19 -14.54 -4.14
C ASP A 24 -0.97 -15.55 -3.01
N ARG A 25 -1.98 -16.40 -2.77
CA ARG A 25 -1.93 -17.40 -1.69
C ARG A 25 -0.84 -18.46 -1.88
N ASN A 26 -0.39 -18.71 -3.11
CA ASN A 26 0.55 -19.79 -3.42
C ASN A 26 2.01 -19.34 -3.24
N ASN A 27 2.27 -18.03 -3.40
CA ASN A 27 3.64 -17.51 -3.35
C ASN A 27 3.94 -16.60 -2.17
N ILE A 28 2.95 -16.13 -1.40
CA ILE A 28 3.19 -15.17 -0.33
C ILE A 28 4.15 -15.68 0.75
N VAL A 29 4.07 -16.95 1.11
CA VAL A 29 5.00 -17.61 2.03
C VAL A 29 6.44 -17.53 1.51
N PHE A 30 6.69 -17.89 0.25
CA PHE A 30 8.03 -17.84 -0.33
C PHE A 30 8.53 -16.40 -0.50
N ILE A 31 7.65 -15.46 -0.82
CA ILE A 31 7.99 -14.03 -0.89
C ILE A 31 8.43 -13.54 0.50
N TYR A 32 7.66 -13.87 1.53
CA TYR A 32 7.98 -13.48 2.90
C TYR A 32 9.30 -14.12 3.36
N GLU A 33 9.43 -15.45 3.26
CA GLU A 33 10.59 -16.19 3.74
C GLU A 33 11.88 -15.83 3.00
N ALA A 34 11.81 -15.55 1.70
CA ALA A 34 12.98 -15.10 0.95
C ALA A 34 13.46 -13.67 1.31
N ASN A 35 12.63 -12.88 2.01
CA ASN A 35 12.91 -11.48 2.34
C ASN A 35 12.84 -11.18 3.85
N SER A 36 12.60 -12.19 4.69
CA SER A 36 12.50 -12.07 6.15
C SER A 36 13.89 -11.98 6.79
N GLU A 37 14.02 -11.17 7.83
CA GLU A 37 15.23 -11.13 8.67
C GLU A 37 15.38 -12.42 9.52
N GLN A 38 14.27 -13.10 9.77
CA GLN A 38 14.20 -14.33 10.56
C GLN A 38 13.40 -15.37 9.76
N PRO A 39 14.00 -15.99 8.73
CA PRO A 39 13.32 -17.02 7.95
C PRO A 39 13.14 -18.29 8.78
N MET A 40 12.04 -18.98 8.57
CA MET A 40 11.80 -20.31 9.10
C MET A 40 12.77 -21.34 8.49
N SER A 41 12.86 -22.51 9.12
CA SER A 41 13.59 -23.62 8.52
C SER A 41 12.88 -24.16 7.27
N ASP A 42 13.63 -24.73 6.31
CA ASP A 42 13.07 -25.42 5.14
C ASP A 42 11.94 -26.39 5.53
N ILE A 43 12.10 -27.10 6.65
CA ILE A 43 11.14 -28.10 7.14
C ILE A 43 9.82 -27.46 7.53
N GLU A 44 9.85 -26.32 8.21
CA GLU A 44 8.65 -25.58 8.62
C GLU A 44 7.92 -25.01 7.41
N ILE A 45 8.66 -24.45 6.45
CA ILE A 45 8.08 -23.96 5.19
C ILE A 45 7.38 -25.11 4.46
N ILE A 46 8.04 -26.27 4.30
CA ILE A 46 7.45 -27.45 3.65
C ILE A 46 6.16 -27.89 4.36
N LYS A 47 6.15 -27.90 5.70
CA LYS A 47 4.97 -28.27 6.50
C LYS A 47 3.80 -27.30 6.30
N LEU A 48 4.05 -26.04 5.95
CA LEU A 48 3.02 -25.05 5.66
C LEU A 48 2.55 -25.10 4.20
N THR A 49 3.42 -25.43 3.26
CA THR A 49 3.12 -25.27 1.83
C THR A 49 2.75 -26.56 1.11
N SER A 50 3.01 -27.73 1.70
CA SER A 50 2.74 -29.03 1.07
C SER A 50 1.50 -29.68 1.68
N GLU A 51 0.41 -29.72 0.93
CA GLU A 51 -0.82 -30.43 1.31
C GLU A 51 -0.53 -31.92 1.59
N GLU A 52 0.31 -32.58 0.78
CA GLU A 52 0.72 -33.98 1.00
C GLU A 52 1.37 -34.18 2.39
N VAL A 53 2.23 -33.26 2.82
CA VAL A 53 2.89 -33.31 4.13
C VAL A 53 1.94 -33.00 5.28
N MET A 54 0.95 -32.12 5.05
CA MET A 54 -0.09 -31.80 6.04
C MET A 54 -1.04 -32.97 6.25
N ASP A 55 -1.46 -33.64 5.17
CA ASP A 55 -2.46 -34.71 5.19
C ASP A 55 -1.85 -36.10 5.52
N ALA A 56 -0.53 -36.23 5.47
CA ALA A 56 0.16 -37.46 5.82
C ALA A 56 -0.08 -37.85 7.29
N LYS A 57 -0.80 -38.97 7.49
CA LYS A 57 -1.12 -39.51 8.83
C LYS A 57 0.06 -40.19 9.52
N ASN A 58 1.02 -40.71 8.75
CA ASN A 58 2.15 -41.49 9.24
C ASN A 58 3.43 -40.65 9.25
N GLU A 59 4.18 -40.72 10.34
CA GLU A 59 5.39 -39.91 10.53
C GLU A 59 6.51 -40.25 9.53
N PHE A 60 6.73 -41.52 9.19
CA PHE A 60 7.74 -41.92 8.22
C PHE A 60 7.40 -41.41 6.81
N VAL A 61 6.14 -41.57 6.39
CA VAL A 61 5.65 -41.01 5.13
C VAL A 61 5.83 -39.49 5.10
N LYS A 62 5.56 -38.82 6.23
CA LYS A 62 5.76 -37.37 6.36
C LYS A 62 7.22 -36.99 6.19
N GLN A 63 8.16 -37.73 6.78
CA GLN A 63 9.60 -37.48 6.61
C GLN A 63 10.07 -37.69 5.17
N ASP A 64 9.63 -38.76 4.52
CA ASP A 64 9.95 -39.02 3.11
C ASP A 64 9.44 -37.88 2.20
N LEU A 65 8.21 -37.42 2.45
CA LEU A 65 7.63 -36.27 1.74
C LEU A 65 8.38 -34.97 2.03
N ILE A 66 8.85 -34.74 3.27
CA ILE A 66 9.68 -33.57 3.61
C ILE A 66 10.99 -33.59 2.80
N LEU A 67 11.67 -34.74 2.76
CA LEU A 67 12.91 -34.88 1.97
C LEU A 67 12.66 -34.65 0.47
N LYS A 68 11.58 -35.21 -0.06
CA LYS A 68 11.14 -35.02 -1.45
C LYS A 68 10.85 -33.55 -1.79
N ASN A 69 10.20 -32.81 -0.88
CA ASN A 69 9.78 -31.42 -1.13
C ASN A 69 10.88 -30.38 -0.86
N LYS A 70 11.94 -30.74 -0.13
CA LYS A 70 13.06 -29.84 0.18
C LYS A 70 13.69 -29.13 -1.03
N PRO A 71 14.06 -29.81 -2.14
CA PRO A 71 14.59 -29.11 -3.31
C PRO A 71 13.58 -28.17 -3.98
N ILE A 72 12.28 -28.47 -3.89
CA ILE A 72 11.21 -27.64 -4.47
C ILE A 72 11.14 -26.31 -3.71
N VAL A 73 11.08 -26.36 -2.38
CA VAL A 73 11.04 -25.14 -1.54
C VAL A 73 12.29 -24.28 -1.75
N LYS A 74 13.48 -24.88 -1.81
CA LYS A 74 14.71 -24.13 -2.10
C LYS A 74 14.66 -23.42 -3.45
N SER A 75 14.14 -24.10 -4.47
CA SER A 75 13.97 -23.52 -5.81
C SER A 75 12.98 -22.34 -5.79
N GLU A 76 11.85 -22.47 -5.09
CA GLU A 76 10.89 -21.37 -4.94
C GLU A 76 11.49 -20.16 -4.20
N LEU A 77 12.19 -20.37 -3.07
CA LEU A 77 12.84 -19.28 -2.34
C LEU A 77 13.84 -18.52 -3.21
N LEU A 78 14.66 -19.23 -4.00
CA LEU A 78 15.61 -18.62 -4.93
C LEU A 78 14.94 -17.76 -6.00
N LYS A 79 13.72 -18.09 -6.45
CA LYS A 79 12.98 -17.26 -7.42
C LYS A 79 12.59 -15.89 -6.87
N PHE A 80 12.45 -15.77 -5.56
CA PHE A 80 12.05 -14.53 -4.88
C PHE A 80 13.22 -13.80 -4.24
N ASN A 81 14.36 -14.48 -4.09
CA ASN A 81 15.61 -13.86 -3.69
C ASN A 81 16.02 -12.79 -4.73
N ASN A 82 16.22 -11.54 -4.29
CA ASN A 82 16.50 -10.37 -5.13
C ASN A 82 15.34 -9.88 -6.03
N LYS A 83 14.12 -10.40 -5.89
CA LYS A 83 12.94 -9.80 -6.53
C LYS A 83 12.35 -8.72 -5.65
N HIS A 84 12.31 -7.52 -6.20
CA HIS A 84 11.80 -6.36 -5.48
C HIS A 84 10.45 -5.89 -6.00
N ASN A 85 10.07 -6.16 -7.26
CA ASN A 85 8.85 -5.63 -7.86
C ASN A 85 7.68 -6.62 -7.79
N PHE A 86 6.60 -6.20 -7.13
CA PHE A 86 5.43 -7.03 -6.90
C PHE A 86 4.13 -6.33 -7.31
N ILE A 87 3.12 -7.14 -7.62
CA ILE A 87 1.76 -6.70 -7.91
C ILE A 87 0.84 -7.25 -6.81
N ALA A 88 0.23 -6.37 -6.03
CA ALA A 88 -0.83 -6.75 -5.10
C ALA A 88 -2.20 -6.45 -5.72
N ARG A 89 -3.14 -7.39 -5.64
CA ARG A 89 -4.50 -7.24 -6.16
C ARG A 89 -5.50 -7.16 -5.02
N LEU A 90 -6.31 -6.10 -5.01
CA LEU A 90 -7.41 -5.93 -4.05
C LEU A 90 -8.73 -5.75 -4.78
N SER A 91 -9.74 -6.50 -4.36
CA SER A 91 -11.13 -6.22 -4.71
C SER A 91 -11.67 -5.13 -3.79
N SER A 92 -12.26 -4.09 -4.37
CA SER A 92 -12.84 -2.96 -3.65
C SER A 92 -14.16 -2.53 -4.30
N SER A 93 -14.90 -1.63 -3.65
CA SER A 93 -16.07 -0.98 -4.23
C SER A 93 -15.76 0.48 -4.51
N LEU A 94 -16.10 0.95 -5.72
CA LEU A 94 -16.12 2.36 -6.06
C LEU A 94 -17.22 3.06 -5.26
N GLY A 95 -16.86 4.08 -4.49
CA GLY A 95 -17.79 4.89 -3.72
C GLY A 95 -18.67 5.78 -4.60
N ASN A 96 -19.34 6.76 -3.98
CA ASN A 96 -19.99 7.82 -4.72
C ASN A 96 -18.97 8.80 -5.28
N TYR A 97 -19.35 9.45 -6.37
CA TYR A 97 -18.57 10.54 -6.91
C TYR A 97 -18.71 11.75 -5.98
N ASP A 98 -17.58 12.30 -5.57
CA ASP A 98 -17.48 13.56 -4.85
C ASP A 98 -17.22 14.68 -5.87
N PHE A 99 -18.18 15.59 -5.99
CA PHE A 99 -18.10 16.72 -6.92
C PHE A 99 -17.20 17.84 -6.42
N ASN A 100 -16.94 17.93 -5.10
CA ASN A 100 -16.04 18.93 -4.55
C ASN A 100 -14.58 18.55 -4.86
N ASP A 101 -14.27 17.26 -4.68
CA ASP A 101 -12.91 16.74 -4.85
C ASP A 101 -12.66 16.14 -6.25
N ASN A 102 -13.69 16.12 -7.11
CA ASN A 102 -13.70 15.59 -8.47
C ASN A 102 -13.20 14.13 -8.54
N GLY A 103 -13.80 13.21 -7.80
CA GLY A 103 -13.35 11.81 -7.82
C GLY A 103 -14.22 10.84 -7.06
N PHE A 104 -13.77 9.59 -6.95
CA PHE A 104 -14.48 8.53 -6.23
C PHE A 104 -13.71 8.13 -4.98
N LYS A 105 -14.38 8.09 -3.84
CA LYS A 105 -13.83 7.47 -2.65
C LYS A 105 -13.68 5.96 -2.86
N LEU A 106 -12.49 5.43 -2.60
CA LEU A 106 -12.19 4.01 -2.66
C LEU A 106 -12.26 3.41 -1.25
N LYS A 107 -12.98 2.31 -1.08
CA LYS A 107 -13.03 1.58 0.19
C LYS A 107 -11.84 0.64 0.32
N VAL A 108 -10.64 1.21 0.32
CA VAL A 108 -9.40 0.45 0.43
C VAL A 108 -8.86 0.59 1.83
N ASN A 109 -8.64 -0.55 2.48
CA ASN A 109 -7.93 -0.59 3.75
C ASN A 109 -6.43 -0.42 3.50
N ASN A 110 -5.68 -0.02 4.52
CA ASN A 110 -4.21 0.07 4.47
C ASN A 110 -3.49 -1.28 4.33
N ALA A 111 -4.25 -2.37 4.23
CA ALA A 111 -3.72 -3.71 4.09
C ALA A 111 -4.63 -4.63 3.28
N ILE A 112 -4.00 -5.62 2.65
CA ILE A 112 -4.66 -6.80 2.08
C ILE A 112 -4.35 -7.98 2.97
N TYR A 113 -5.40 -8.66 3.43
CA TYR A 113 -5.26 -9.98 4.04
C TYR A 113 -5.30 -11.04 2.95
N LEU A 114 -4.29 -11.90 2.93
CA LEU A 114 -4.23 -13.01 1.98
C LEU A 114 -4.72 -14.28 2.67
N PRO A 115 -5.62 -15.06 2.05
CA PRO A 115 -6.28 -16.20 2.69
C PRO A 115 -5.37 -17.43 2.88
N PHE A 116 -4.06 -17.27 2.94
CA PHE A 116 -3.15 -18.37 3.26
C PHE A 116 -3.04 -18.52 4.78
N HIS A 117 -3.81 -19.46 5.34
CA HIS A 117 -3.96 -19.70 6.78
C HIS A 117 -4.31 -18.46 7.64
N TYR A 118 -4.81 -17.38 7.01
CA TYR A 118 -5.09 -16.07 7.65
C TYR A 118 -3.88 -15.41 8.31
N SER A 119 -2.66 -15.86 8.04
CA SER A 119 -1.44 -15.38 8.72
C SER A 119 -0.70 -14.30 7.95
N TYR A 120 -1.06 -14.02 6.70
CA TYR A 120 -0.30 -13.11 5.85
C TYR A 120 -1.04 -11.83 5.52
N ARG A 121 -0.32 -10.71 5.66
CA ARG A 121 -0.82 -9.36 5.43
C ARG A 121 0.15 -8.58 4.54
N VAL A 122 -0.38 -7.96 3.49
CA VAL A 122 0.38 -6.99 2.69
C VAL A 122 -0.03 -5.60 3.15
N ASN A 123 0.92 -4.86 3.73
CA ASN A 123 0.72 -3.47 4.13
C ASN A 123 1.23 -2.52 3.05
N PHE A 124 0.57 -1.38 2.94
CA PHE A 124 1.00 -0.30 2.07
C PHE A 124 1.40 0.90 2.90
N GLU A 125 2.61 1.43 2.70
CA GLU A 125 3.06 2.60 3.46
C GLU A 125 2.30 3.88 3.10
N ASN A 126 1.81 3.97 1.88
CA ASN A 126 1.14 5.15 1.36
C ASN A 126 -0.34 4.86 1.08
N SER A 127 -1.00 4.13 1.99
CA SER A 127 -2.40 3.75 1.82
C SER A 127 -3.36 4.91 1.61
N ASP A 128 -3.05 6.03 2.24
CA ASP A 128 -3.89 7.22 2.18
C ASP A 128 -3.83 7.88 0.80
N ASP A 129 -2.75 7.66 0.03
CA ASP A 129 -2.60 8.21 -1.33
C ASP A 129 -3.57 7.59 -2.34
N PHE A 130 -4.19 6.45 -2.02
CA PHE A 130 -5.06 5.71 -2.94
C PHE A 130 -6.43 5.38 -2.36
N ASN A 131 -6.85 6.09 -1.31
CA ASN A 131 -8.23 6.05 -0.81
C ASN A 131 -9.20 6.88 -1.69
N PHE A 132 -8.69 7.58 -2.70
CA PHE A 132 -9.47 8.44 -3.58
C PHE A 132 -8.99 8.33 -5.04
N LEU A 133 -9.93 8.07 -5.96
CA LEU A 133 -9.70 8.05 -7.39
C LEU A 133 -10.15 9.37 -7.99
N GLN A 134 -9.22 10.31 -8.16
CA GLN A 134 -9.52 11.57 -8.81
C GLN A 134 -9.81 11.36 -10.30
N LEU A 135 -10.96 11.85 -10.75
CA LEU A 135 -11.44 11.67 -12.11
C LEU A 135 -12.38 12.82 -12.49
N GLU A 136 -12.04 13.56 -13.55
CA GLU A 136 -12.88 14.65 -14.07
C GLU A 136 -14.36 14.24 -14.26
N PRO A 137 -15.34 15.14 -14.02
CA PRO A 137 -16.76 14.79 -14.07
C PRO A 137 -17.18 14.10 -15.37
N SER A 138 -16.69 14.57 -16.51
CA SER A 138 -16.99 13.98 -17.83
C SER A 138 -16.45 12.56 -18.01
N LYS A 139 -15.33 12.22 -17.35
CA LYS A 139 -14.75 10.88 -17.35
C LYS A 139 -15.42 9.99 -16.31
N ALA A 140 -15.78 10.55 -15.16
CA ALA A 140 -16.51 9.88 -14.10
C ALA A 140 -17.90 9.44 -14.56
N GLU A 141 -18.62 10.30 -15.29
CA GLU A 141 -19.91 9.96 -15.88
C GLU A 141 -19.80 8.74 -16.82
N LYS A 142 -18.81 8.77 -17.74
CA LYS A 142 -18.55 7.65 -18.66
C LYS A 142 -18.15 6.36 -17.95
N LEU A 143 -17.48 6.47 -16.80
CA LEU A 143 -17.15 5.32 -15.96
C LEU A 143 -18.43 4.77 -15.32
N ILE A 144 -19.25 5.61 -14.68
CA ILE A 144 -20.51 5.24 -14.03
C ILE A 144 -21.46 4.53 -15.00
N GLN A 145 -21.59 5.06 -16.23
CA GLN A 145 -22.44 4.44 -17.26
C GLN A 145 -22.03 3.01 -17.60
N LYS A 146 -20.72 2.69 -17.55
CA LYS A 146 -20.22 1.34 -17.87
C LYS A 146 -20.28 0.37 -16.70
N ILE A 147 -20.06 0.84 -15.47
CA ILE A 147 -20.10 -0.03 -14.29
C ILE A 147 -21.54 -0.42 -13.92
N GLN A 148 -22.53 0.34 -14.42
CA GLN A 148 -23.95 0.10 -14.18
C GLN A 148 -24.22 -0.09 -12.66
N LYS A 149 -24.79 -1.23 -12.27
CA LYS A 149 -25.11 -1.57 -10.87
C LYS A 149 -23.91 -2.09 -10.08
N SER A 150 -22.91 -2.66 -10.75
CA SER A 150 -21.76 -3.28 -10.08
C SER A 150 -20.64 -2.26 -9.93
N ARG A 151 -20.47 -1.72 -8.73
CA ARG A 151 -19.34 -0.85 -8.40
C ARG A 151 -18.11 -1.61 -7.93
N ASN A 152 -18.06 -2.92 -8.17
CA ASN A 152 -16.91 -3.74 -7.80
C ASN A 152 -15.76 -3.49 -8.78
N ILE A 153 -14.60 -3.16 -8.22
CA ILE A 153 -13.37 -2.89 -8.96
C ILE A 153 -12.26 -3.77 -8.41
N ILE A 154 -11.29 -4.12 -9.26
CA ILE A 154 -10.02 -4.71 -8.83
C ILE A 154 -8.95 -3.64 -8.97
N ILE A 155 -8.16 -3.47 -7.94
CA ILE A 155 -7.05 -2.53 -7.88
C ILE A 155 -5.75 -3.33 -7.88
N GLU A 156 -4.89 -3.10 -8.86
CA GLU A 156 -3.52 -3.63 -8.92
C GLU A 156 -2.53 -2.56 -8.45
N PHE A 157 -1.83 -2.84 -7.36
CA PHE A 157 -0.75 -2.03 -6.83
C PHE A 157 0.58 -2.60 -7.28
N HIS A 158 1.31 -1.86 -8.11
CA HIS A 158 2.67 -2.21 -8.51
C HIS A 158 3.66 -1.50 -7.61
N GLY A 159 4.25 -2.22 -6.67
CA GLY A 159 5.16 -1.66 -5.69
C GLY A 159 6.47 -2.42 -5.61
N THR A 160 7.38 -1.88 -4.80
CA THR A 160 8.62 -2.51 -4.40
C THR A 160 8.48 -3.06 -2.98
N LEU A 161 8.80 -4.34 -2.76
CA LEU A 161 8.93 -4.91 -1.42
C LEU A 161 10.11 -4.26 -0.71
N THR A 162 9.89 -3.79 0.51
CA THR A 162 10.91 -3.11 1.32
C THR A 162 11.19 -3.78 2.64
N LYS A 163 10.22 -4.53 3.17
CA LYS A 163 10.35 -5.23 4.44
C LYS A 163 9.43 -6.43 4.46
N ALA A 164 9.91 -7.55 4.98
CA ALA A 164 9.10 -8.69 5.37
C ALA A 164 9.43 -8.99 6.84
N GLU A 165 8.45 -8.86 7.73
CA GLU A 165 8.66 -9.04 9.17
C GLU A 165 7.45 -9.67 9.86
N GLU A 166 7.69 -10.31 10.99
CA GLU A 166 6.64 -10.81 11.84
C GLU A 166 6.04 -9.63 12.63
N TYR A 167 4.75 -9.40 12.42
CA TYR A 167 3.99 -8.40 13.18
C TYR A 167 3.24 -9.11 14.31
N LEU A 168 3.74 -8.91 15.53
CA LEU A 168 3.04 -9.30 16.75
C LEU A 168 1.90 -8.30 16.97
N TYR A 169 0.66 -8.74 16.75
CA TYR A 169 -0.51 -7.92 17.05
C TYR A 169 -0.57 -7.72 18.58
N GLY A 170 -0.44 -6.47 19.03
CA GLY A 170 -0.22 -6.15 20.45
C GLY A 170 -1.24 -6.77 21.42
N ASP A 171 -0.71 -7.34 22.50
CA ASP A 171 -1.25 -7.46 23.88
C ASP A 171 -2.74 -7.76 24.12
N ARG A 172 -3.47 -8.33 23.15
CA ARG A 172 -4.73 -9.01 23.48
C ARG A 172 -4.40 -10.36 24.10
N PHE A 173 -4.04 -10.32 25.38
CA PHE A 173 -3.92 -11.47 26.29
C PHE A 173 -5.18 -12.36 26.34
N SER A 174 -6.29 -11.97 25.69
CA SER A 174 -7.56 -12.70 25.70
C SER A 174 -7.90 -13.42 24.40
N ASP A 175 -7.14 -13.28 23.32
CA ASP A 175 -7.37 -14.07 22.10
C ASP A 175 -6.35 -15.22 22.04
N PRO A 176 -6.76 -16.50 22.23
CA PRO A 176 -5.87 -17.65 22.21
C PRO A 176 -5.29 -17.99 20.82
N ILE A 177 -5.41 -17.07 19.86
CA ILE A 177 -4.88 -17.17 18.49
C ILE A 177 -3.90 -16.01 18.26
N ASN A 178 -2.95 -15.83 19.17
CA ASN A 178 -1.72 -15.07 18.91
C ASN A 178 -0.80 -15.90 18.00
N LYS A 179 -1.17 -16.02 16.72
CA LYS A 179 -0.22 -16.38 15.66
C LYS A 179 0.26 -15.07 15.05
N GLY A 180 1.58 -14.80 15.11
CA GLY A 180 2.18 -13.63 14.50
C GLY A 180 1.71 -13.48 13.05
N GLN A 181 1.34 -12.26 12.67
CA GLN A 181 0.96 -11.97 11.29
C GLN A 181 2.23 -11.67 10.51
N LEU A 182 2.53 -12.51 9.53
CA LEU A 182 3.67 -12.33 8.65
C LEU A 182 3.31 -11.20 7.66
N THR A 183 4.06 -10.11 7.77
CA THR A 183 3.75 -8.83 7.13
C THR A 183 4.74 -8.52 6.05
N THR A 184 4.24 -8.16 4.87
CA THR A 184 5.02 -7.74 3.71
C THR A 184 4.69 -6.28 3.39
N LEU A 185 5.71 -5.41 3.34
CA LEU A 185 5.55 -3.97 3.17
C LEU A 185 5.93 -3.52 1.77
N LEU A 186 4.96 -3.00 1.02
CA LEU A 186 5.18 -2.42 -0.31
C LEU A 186 5.37 -0.89 -0.21
N LYS A 187 6.48 -0.40 -0.77
CA LYS A 187 6.74 1.03 -1.02
C LYS A 187 6.81 1.33 -2.50
N ASN A 188 6.95 2.62 -2.84
CA ASN A 188 7.22 3.09 -4.19
C ASN A 188 6.19 2.54 -5.19
N ILE A 189 4.90 2.66 -4.86
CA ILE A 189 3.84 2.23 -5.77
C ILE A 189 3.90 3.10 -7.02
N LYS A 190 4.44 2.56 -8.11
CA LYS A 190 4.66 3.29 -9.37
C LYS A 190 3.42 3.27 -10.25
N THR A 191 2.68 2.16 -10.20
CA THR A 191 1.54 1.92 -11.08
C THR A 191 0.34 1.43 -10.28
N ILE A 192 -0.79 2.11 -10.38
CA ILE A 192 -2.10 1.63 -9.93
C ILE A 192 -2.92 1.32 -11.18
N ARG A 193 -3.39 0.08 -11.33
CA ARG A 193 -4.35 -0.26 -12.39
C ARG A 193 -5.71 -0.62 -11.81
N LEU A 194 -6.76 -0.11 -12.42
CA LEU A 194 -8.13 -0.46 -12.05
C LEU A 194 -8.73 -1.35 -13.12
N PHE A 195 -9.38 -2.42 -12.70
CA PHE A 195 -10.09 -3.34 -13.57
C PHE A 195 -11.56 -3.42 -13.23
N ILE A 196 -12.37 -3.56 -14.27
CA ILE A 196 -13.79 -3.88 -14.18
C ILE A 196 -14.06 -4.98 -15.19
N ASN A 197 -14.61 -6.11 -14.74
CA ASN A 197 -14.84 -7.29 -15.56
C ASN A 197 -13.59 -7.72 -16.37
N LYS A 198 -12.41 -7.67 -15.75
CA LYS A 198 -11.08 -7.98 -16.34
C LYS A 198 -10.58 -6.99 -17.41
N ALA A 199 -11.30 -5.89 -17.67
CA ALA A 199 -10.82 -4.81 -18.53
C ALA A 199 -10.11 -3.72 -17.70
N VAL A 200 -8.91 -3.32 -18.10
CA VAL A 200 -8.20 -2.17 -17.49
C VAL A 200 -8.93 -0.88 -17.86
N ILE A 201 -9.30 -0.10 -16.86
CA ILE A 201 -9.97 1.19 -17.03
C ILE A 201 -9.12 2.38 -16.58
N TYR A 202 -8.01 2.13 -15.86
CA TYR A 202 -7.09 3.15 -15.35
C TYR A 202 -5.68 2.55 -15.15
N SER A 203 -4.62 3.35 -15.34
CA SER A 203 -3.21 3.00 -15.08
C SER A 203 -2.40 4.27 -14.78
N THR A 204 -1.61 4.33 -13.70
CA THR A 204 -0.80 5.52 -13.36
C THR A 204 0.57 5.59 -14.05
N SER A 205 1.07 4.51 -14.66
CA SER A 205 2.24 4.55 -15.53
C SER A 205 1.81 5.02 -16.92
N GLY A 206 2.26 6.20 -17.34
CA GLY A 206 1.77 6.99 -18.48
C GLY A 206 1.82 6.39 -19.90
N GLU A 207 1.90 5.07 -20.05
CA GLU A 207 1.70 4.39 -21.33
C GLU A 207 0.36 3.64 -21.35
N ALA A 208 -0.51 4.07 -22.26
CA ALA A 208 -1.82 3.51 -22.50
C ALA A 208 -1.69 2.10 -23.09
N ILE A 209 -1.89 1.07 -22.27
CA ILE A 209 -2.10 -0.28 -22.78
C ILE A 209 -3.57 -0.37 -23.24
N LYS A 210 -3.78 -0.10 -24.52
CA LYS A 210 -5.05 -0.20 -25.28
C LYS A 210 -6.19 0.70 -24.75
N VAL A 211 -6.29 1.87 -25.38
CA VAL A 211 -7.23 2.95 -25.08
C VAL A 211 -8.69 2.50 -25.13
N ILE A 212 -9.45 2.74 -24.05
CA ILE A 212 -10.90 3.03 -24.14
C ILE A 212 -11.25 4.41 -23.53
N TYR A 213 -10.32 5.12 -22.86
CA TYR A 213 -10.62 6.38 -22.17
C TYR A 213 -9.47 7.41 -22.15
N PRO A 214 -9.76 8.72 -21.92
CA PRO A 214 -8.83 9.81 -22.22
C PRO A 214 -7.72 9.93 -21.18
N LYS A 215 -6.48 10.04 -21.69
CA LYS A 215 -5.21 10.27 -20.99
C LYS A 215 -5.34 11.18 -19.76
N ILE A 216 -4.89 10.68 -18.60
CA ILE A 216 -4.62 11.43 -17.36
C ILE A 216 -3.18 11.05 -16.98
N THR A 217 -2.36 12.01 -16.59
CA THR A 217 -0.92 11.83 -16.34
C THR A 217 -0.60 11.90 -14.84
N TYR A 218 0.55 11.32 -14.44
CA TYR A 218 1.09 11.47 -13.08
C TYR A 218 1.29 12.95 -12.68
N ASN A 219 1.53 13.84 -13.65
CA ASN A 219 1.62 15.28 -13.42
C ASN A 219 0.28 15.92 -13.03
N ASP A 220 -0.85 15.32 -13.41
CA ASP A 220 -2.17 15.75 -12.97
C ASP A 220 -2.42 15.35 -11.50
N PHE A 221 -1.81 14.24 -11.05
CA PHE A 221 -1.81 13.79 -9.65
C PHE A 221 -0.85 14.58 -8.76
N ILE A 222 0.29 15.07 -9.27
CA ILE A 222 1.29 15.84 -8.49
C ILE A 222 0.98 17.34 -8.45
N LYS A 223 0.30 17.91 -9.47
CA LYS A 223 -0.12 19.32 -9.45
C LYS A 223 -1.09 19.66 -8.30
N SER A 224 -1.68 18.66 -7.64
CA SER A 224 -2.48 18.83 -6.41
C SER A 224 -1.64 19.02 -5.13
N LYS A 225 -0.33 18.69 -5.12
CA LYS A 225 0.52 18.82 -3.91
C LYS A 225 1.00 20.24 -3.59
N ASN A 226 0.83 21.20 -4.51
CA ASN A 226 1.22 22.61 -4.28
C ASN A 226 0.09 23.50 -3.76
N LYS A 227 -1.01 22.92 -3.29
CA LYS A 227 -1.90 23.55 -2.32
C LYS A 227 -2.09 22.58 -1.15
N LYS A 228 -1.08 22.47 -0.28
CA LYS A 228 -1.37 22.02 1.09
C LYS A 228 -2.24 23.11 1.71
N GLU A 229 -3.51 22.81 1.96
CA GLU A 229 -4.33 23.70 2.77
C GLU A 229 -3.71 23.81 4.16
N CYS A 230 -3.52 25.04 4.60
CA CYS A 230 -3.06 25.32 5.94
C CYS A 230 -4.02 24.70 6.95
N LEU A 231 -3.52 23.77 7.78
CA LEU A 231 -4.27 23.28 8.94
C LEU A 231 -4.42 24.45 9.90
N ASN A 232 -5.59 25.09 9.84
CA ASN A 232 -6.03 26.13 10.75
C ASN A 232 -6.08 25.59 12.18
N GLY A 233 -5.81 26.47 13.15
CA GLY A 233 -5.36 26.12 14.50
C GLY A 233 -6.28 25.23 15.36
N ASP A 234 -7.44 24.77 14.88
CA ASP A 234 -8.24 23.72 15.51
C ASP A 234 -7.91 22.30 14.99
N ASN A 235 -7.40 22.19 13.76
CA ASN A 235 -7.01 20.93 13.13
C ASN A 235 -5.60 20.45 13.51
N ILE A 236 -4.77 21.32 14.09
CA ILE A 236 -3.48 20.92 14.66
C ILE A 236 -3.65 20.07 15.93
N PHE A 237 -4.85 20.00 16.51
CA PHE A 237 -5.10 19.18 17.70
C PHE A 237 -5.30 17.69 17.39
N ASN A 238 -5.41 17.32 16.11
CA ASN A 238 -5.31 15.93 15.65
C ASN A 238 -3.85 15.44 15.57
N ILE A 239 -2.96 15.93 16.43
CA ILE A 239 -1.63 15.35 16.64
C ILE A 239 -1.81 14.02 17.36
N GLY A 240 -2.20 13.01 16.59
CA GLY A 240 -2.41 11.65 17.04
C GLY A 240 -1.11 10.84 17.06
N SER A 241 -1.27 9.52 17.21
CA SER A 241 -0.21 8.53 16.98
C SER A 241 0.41 8.60 15.58
N HIS A 242 -0.28 9.19 14.60
CA HIS A 242 0.10 9.16 13.19
C HIS A 242 0.69 10.46 12.63
N THR A 243 0.73 11.53 13.43
CA THR A 243 1.23 12.83 12.94
C THR A 243 2.75 12.88 12.95
N THR A 244 3.32 13.37 11.86
CA THR A 244 4.77 13.49 11.65
C THR A 244 5.28 14.89 12.02
N VAL A 245 6.59 15.01 12.24
CA VAL A 245 7.24 16.31 12.52
C VAL A 245 7.08 17.29 11.35
N ASP A 246 7.08 16.80 10.10
CA ASP A 246 7.02 17.68 8.91
C ASP A 246 5.62 18.25 8.66
N GLU A 247 4.57 17.52 9.05
CA GLU A 247 3.20 18.04 9.07
C GLU A 247 3.06 19.17 10.11
N ILE A 248 3.66 19.01 11.29
CA ILE A 248 3.62 20.05 12.33
C ILE A 248 4.40 21.30 11.90
N LYS A 249 5.60 21.15 11.33
CA LYS A 249 6.36 22.30 10.79
C LYS A 249 5.55 23.06 9.75
N HIS A 250 4.88 22.34 8.88
CA HIS A 250 4.05 22.95 7.85
C HIS A 250 2.87 23.72 8.46
N SER A 251 2.17 23.14 9.44
CA SER A 251 1.07 23.82 10.13
C SER A 251 1.52 25.06 10.89
N ILE A 252 2.69 25.03 11.55
CA ILE A 252 3.28 26.22 12.19
C ILE A 252 3.58 27.30 11.14
N SER A 253 4.16 26.93 9.99
CA SER A 253 4.43 27.87 8.89
C SER A 253 3.16 28.54 8.32
N CYS A 254 2.02 27.89 8.52
CA CYS A 254 0.69 28.35 8.17
C CYS A 254 0.00 29.18 9.26
N GLY A 255 0.68 29.47 10.38
CA GLY A 255 0.14 30.27 11.48
C GLY A 255 -0.62 29.48 12.54
N ALA A 256 -0.47 28.14 12.60
CA ALA A 256 -1.07 27.37 13.68
C ALA A 256 -0.43 27.69 15.04
N ASP A 257 -1.28 27.89 16.05
CA ASP A 257 -0.84 28.19 17.41
C ASP A 257 -0.60 26.91 18.22
N ILE A 258 0.66 26.66 18.56
CA ILE A 258 1.09 25.48 19.34
C ILE A 258 0.71 25.54 20.83
N HIS A 259 0.19 26.68 21.31
CA HIS A 259 -0.29 26.87 22.69
C HIS A 259 -1.80 26.80 22.82
N LYS A 260 -2.53 26.92 21.71
CA LYS A 260 -3.99 26.92 21.73
C LYS A 260 -4.50 25.59 22.30
N ARG A 261 -5.55 25.67 23.09
CA ARG A 261 -6.22 24.51 23.69
C ARG A 261 -7.41 24.13 22.82
N SER A 262 -7.58 22.83 22.60
CA SER A 262 -8.74 22.33 21.86
C SER A 262 -10.05 22.64 22.58
N LYS A 263 -11.01 23.26 21.89
CA LYS A 263 -12.35 23.51 22.43
C LYS A 263 -13.20 22.24 22.47
N ASP A 264 -13.02 21.38 21.49
CA ASP A 264 -13.88 20.20 21.28
C ASP A 264 -13.26 18.91 21.85
N TRP A 265 -12.00 18.96 22.27
CA TRP A 265 -11.24 17.78 22.68
C TRP A 265 -10.43 18.00 23.96
N PHE A 266 -11.15 17.97 25.10
CA PHE A 266 -10.61 17.94 26.47
C PHE A 266 -9.71 19.12 26.87
N GLY A 267 -9.69 20.23 26.13
CA GLY A 267 -8.88 21.40 26.50
C GLY A 267 -7.37 21.18 26.43
N LEU A 268 -6.92 20.13 25.74
CA LEU A 268 -5.50 19.78 25.64
C LEU A 268 -4.79 20.61 24.57
N THR A 269 -3.50 20.85 24.81
CA THR A 269 -2.56 21.46 23.86
C THR A 269 -1.97 20.40 22.90
N PRO A 270 -1.41 20.82 21.76
CA PRO A 270 -0.66 19.96 20.83
C PRO A 270 0.39 19.06 21.50
N LEU A 271 1.13 19.61 22.47
CA LEU A 271 2.14 18.86 23.21
C LEU A 271 1.52 17.81 24.13
N GLN A 272 0.41 18.14 24.79
CA GLN A 272 -0.29 17.19 25.66
C GLN A 272 -0.88 16.03 24.85
N TRP A 273 -1.42 16.31 23.66
CA TRP A 273 -1.84 15.27 22.72
C TRP A 273 -0.71 14.36 22.28
N ALA A 274 0.43 14.94 21.89
CA ALA A 274 1.60 14.16 21.52
C ALA A 274 2.08 13.23 22.66
N LYS A 275 1.97 13.67 23.92
CA LYS A 275 2.28 12.87 25.12
C LYS A 275 1.29 11.74 25.34
N GLU A 276 -0.01 12.00 25.20
CA GLU A 276 -1.08 10.99 25.35
C GLU A 276 -0.86 9.82 24.39
N PHE A 277 -0.50 10.13 23.14
CA PHE A 277 -0.23 9.13 22.11
C PHE A 277 1.22 8.62 22.07
N LYS A 278 2.07 9.03 23.03
CA LYS A 278 3.48 8.63 23.11
C LYS A 278 4.27 8.87 21.81
N ASN A 279 3.95 9.93 21.07
CA ASN A 279 4.61 10.29 19.80
C ASN A 279 5.94 11.02 20.06
N ILE A 280 6.98 10.26 20.42
CA ILE A 280 8.30 10.77 20.86
C ILE A 280 8.93 11.79 19.89
N PRO A 281 8.94 11.59 18.55
CA PRO A 281 9.52 12.56 17.62
C PRO A 281 8.83 13.93 17.70
N VAL A 282 7.50 13.94 17.79
CA VAL A 282 6.71 15.16 17.88
C VAL A 282 6.87 15.82 19.25
N ILE A 283 6.89 15.06 20.35
CA ILE A 283 7.12 15.60 21.70
C ILE A 283 8.46 16.35 21.75
N ARG A 284 9.52 15.75 21.19
CA ARG A 284 10.86 16.38 21.14
C ARG A 284 10.84 17.67 20.33
N PHE A 285 10.18 17.65 19.17
CA PHE A 285 10.06 18.83 18.32
C PHE A 285 9.28 19.95 19.01
N LEU A 286 8.10 19.68 19.54
CA LEU A 286 7.24 20.68 20.20
C LEU A 286 7.91 21.26 21.45
N ASN A 287 8.56 20.45 22.29
CA ASN A 287 9.33 20.97 23.43
C ASN A 287 10.42 21.95 22.95
N LYS A 288 11.15 21.63 21.88
CA LYS A 288 12.19 22.51 21.33
C LYS A 288 11.62 23.82 20.81
N GLU A 289 10.48 23.80 20.12
CA GLU A 289 9.83 25.02 19.63
C GLU A 289 9.26 25.87 20.78
N LEU A 290 8.73 25.24 21.83
CA LEU A 290 8.22 25.95 23.01
C LEU A 290 9.33 26.63 23.82
N GLU A 291 10.53 26.04 23.92
CA GLU A 291 11.68 26.67 24.57
C GLU A 291 12.25 27.84 23.75
N LYS A 292 12.06 27.86 22.43
CA LYS A 292 12.44 29.01 21.58
C LYS A 292 11.49 30.20 21.69
N ALA A 293 10.27 29.97 22.17
CA ALA A 293 9.21 30.98 22.28
C ALA A 293 9.19 31.68 23.66
N LYS A 294 10.09 31.30 24.58
CA LYS A 294 10.34 31.96 25.87
C LYS A 294 11.49 32.93 25.74
#